data_AF-A0A1F6PAW2-F1
#
_entry.id   AF-A0A1F6PAW2-F1
#
_cell.length_a   1.000
_cell.length_b   1.000
_cell.length_c   1.000
_cell.angle_alpha   90.00
_cell.angle_beta   90.00
_cell.angle_gamma   90.00
#
_symmetry.space_group_name_H-M   'P 1'
#
loop_
_entity.id
_entity.type
_entity.pdbx_description
1 polymer ?
#
loop_
_entity_poly.entity_id
_entity_poly.type
_entity_poly.pdbx_seq_one_letter_code
_entity_poly.pdbx_strand_id
1 'polypeptide(L)'
;MKPPRDYLSRTPVGATLIVDIKKDENEYLIAHNLPEGFTLENGVLRFSAGSQESYLVNGKEYNVYGNVSVDAQKELIIKDLSEEGFTEKEAREFVEQLPVREWAAESRLDHNKSNEWLDKHPKFKQEALEVLKNAKIEAEKQIRESEINRSKRK
;
A
#
# COMPACT_ATOMS: atom_id res chain seq x y z
N MET A 1 28.24 1.62 4.51
CA MET A 1 27.99 3.03 4.16
C MET A 1 27.02 3.60 5.18
N LYS A 2 27.26 4.82 5.70
CA LYS A 2 26.25 5.49 6.52
C LYS A 2 25.07 5.88 5.62
N PRO A 3 23.82 5.75 6.09
CA PRO A 3 22.67 6.22 5.34
C PRO A 3 22.83 7.70 4.93
N PRO A 4 22.46 8.13 3.70
CA PRO A 4 22.30 9.55 3.39
C PRO A 4 21.43 10.21 4.45
N ARG A 5 21.86 11.40 4.86
CA ARG A 5 21.22 12.18 5.93
C ARG A 5 19.82 12.64 5.52
N ASP A 6 19.70 13.01 4.24
CA ASP A 6 18.50 13.61 3.66
C ASP A 6 17.89 12.65 2.63
N TYR A 7 16.58 12.45 2.68
CA TYR A 7 15.88 11.48 1.84
C TYR A 7 14.36 11.66 1.87
N LEU A 8 13.67 11.09 0.89
CA LEU A 8 12.23 10.83 0.94
C LEU A 8 12.00 9.46 1.58
N SER A 9 11.41 9.42 2.78
CA SER A 9 10.92 8.19 3.39
C SER A 9 9.62 7.78 2.71
N ARG A 10 9.52 6.53 2.26
CA ARG A 10 8.31 5.94 1.68
C ARG A 10 7.95 4.68 2.45
N THR A 11 6.81 4.69 3.12
CA THR A 11 6.28 3.53 3.85
C THR A 11 5.02 3.05 3.14
N PRO A 12 4.97 1.80 2.63
CA PRO A 12 3.75 1.24 2.08
C PRO A 12 2.63 1.24 3.12
N VAL A 13 1.41 1.56 2.69
CA VAL A 13 0.22 1.56 3.55
C VAL A 13 -0.77 0.52 3.03
N GLY A 14 -1.16 -0.41 3.89
CA GLY A 14 -2.16 -1.44 3.57
C GLY A 14 -3.55 -1.05 4.08
N ALA A 15 -4.58 -1.17 3.23
CA ALA A 15 -5.98 -1.14 3.63
C ALA A 15 -6.49 -2.56 3.89
N THR A 16 -7.49 -2.68 4.75
CA THR A 16 -8.16 -3.94 5.07
C THR A 16 -9.65 -3.87 4.77
N LEU A 17 -10.21 -4.97 4.28
CA LEU A 17 -11.63 -5.15 4.02
C LEU A 17 -12.08 -6.47 4.66
N ILE A 18 -13.04 -6.38 5.56
CA ILE A 18 -13.68 -7.57 6.14
C ILE A 18 -14.62 -8.14 5.09
N VAL A 19 -14.44 -9.41 4.76
CA VAL A 19 -15.21 -10.13 3.75
C VAL A 19 -15.85 -11.35 4.38
N ASP A 20 -17.12 -11.57 4.08
CA ASP A 20 -17.81 -12.77 4.52
C ASP A 20 -17.35 -13.95 3.65
N ILE A 21 -16.51 -14.80 4.22
CA ILE A 21 -16.08 -16.07 3.65
C ILE A 21 -16.55 -17.12 4.62
N LYS A 22 -17.48 -17.97 4.18
CA LYS A 22 -17.93 -19.07 5.02
C LYS A 22 -16.74 -19.99 5.31
N LYS A 23 -16.63 -20.49 6.54
CA LYS A 23 -15.46 -21.20 7.08
C LYS A 23 -15.13 -22.53 6.34
N ASP A 24 -16.05 -22.98 5.50
CA ASP A 24 -16.01 -24.16 4.62
C ASP A 24 -15.64 -23.81 3.16
N GLU A 25 -15.50 -22.53 2.82
CA GLU A 25 -14.93 -22.11 1.54
C GLU A 25 -13.41 -22.30 1.52
N ASN A 26 -12.87 -22.57 0.35
CA ASN A 26 -11.47 -22.89 0.11
C ASN A 26 -10.58 -21.65 0.24
N GLU A 27 -10.59 -20.99 1.40
CA GLU A 27 -9.89 -19.73 1.70
C GLU A 27 -8.41 -19.83 1.35
N TYR A 28 -7.77 -20.95 1.70
CA TYR A 28 -6.40 -21.24 1.30
C TYR A 28 -6.23 -21.15 -0.22
N LEU A 29 -7.09 -21.82 -0.99
CA LEU A 29 -7.00 -21.85 -2.45
C LEU A 29 -7.32 -20.48 -3.05
N ILE A 30 -8.29 -19.76 -2.48
CA ILE A 30 -8.63 -18.39 -2.89
C ILE A 30 -7.42 -17.48 -2.67
N ALA A 31 -6.78 -17.55 -1.50
CA ALA A 31 -5.61 -16.75 -1.17
C ALA A 31 -4.43 -17.03 -2.14
N HIS A 32 -4.27 -18.27 -2.61
CA HIS A 32 -3.25 -18.62 -3.60
C HIS A 32 -3.52 -18.06 -5.00
N ASN A 33 -4.77 -17.72 -5.32
CA ASN A 33 -5.15 -17.14 -6.60
C ASN A 33 -5.24 -15.60 -6.55
N LEU A 34 -4.89 -14.98 -5.41
CA LEU A 34 -4.82 -13.53 -5.32
C LEU A 34 -3.57 -13.00 -6.04
N PRO A 35 -3.67 -11.83 -6.69
CA PRO A 35 -2.51 -11.17 -7.30
C PRO A 35 -1.52 -10.67 -6.24
N GLU A 36 -0.31 -10.37 -6.68
CA GLU A 36 0.71 -9.74 -5.83
C GLU A 36 0.19 -8.47 -5.17
N GLY A 37 0.54 -8.26 -3.89
CA GLY A 37 0.06 -7.13 -3.08
C GLY A 37 -1.32 -7.33 -2.45
N PHE A 38 -2.01 -8.45 -2.73
CA PHE A 38 -3.23 -8.86 -2.05
C PHE A 38 -2.97 -10.04 -1.10
N THR A 39 -3.60 -10.01 0.07
CA THR A 39 -3.57 -11.15 1.01
C THR A 39 -4.96 -11.40 1.57
N LEU A 40 -5.29 -12.65 1.84
CA LEU A 40 -6.55 -13.04 2.47
C LEU A 40 -6.26 -13.98 3.63
N GLU A 41 -6.69 -13.59 4.82
CA GLU A 41 -6.47 -14.36 6.04
C GLU A 41 -7.61 -14.13 7.03
N ASN A 42 -8.25 -15.22 7.46
CA ASN A 42 -9.36 -15.24 8.42
C ASN A 42 -10.52 -14.29 8.01
N GLY A 43 -10.89 -14.30 6.73
CA GLY A 43 -11.95 -13.42 6.21
C GLY A 43 -11.56 -11.93 6.14
N VAL A 44 -10.27 -11.61 6.24
CA VAL A 44 -9.75 -10.26 6.06
C VAL A 44 -8.96 -10.20 4.77
N LEU A 45 -9.48 -9.46 3.79
CA LEU A 45 -8.77 -9.13 2.56
C LEU A 45 -7.92 -7.88 2.79
N ARG A 46 -6.63 -7.94 2.48
CA ARG A 46 -5.71 -6.79 2.54
C ARG A 46 -5.15 -6.47 1.18
N PHE A 47 -4.93 -5.19 0.93
CA PHE A 47 -4.40 -4.67 -0.32
C PHE A 47 -3.74 -3.31 -0.12
N SER A 48 -2.89 -2.90 -1.07
CA SER A 48 -2.20 -1.61 -1.01
C SER A 48 -3.18 -0.43 -1.09
N ALA A 49 -3.10 0.47 -0.11
CA ALA A 49 -3.75 1.78 -0.08
C ALA A 49 -2.83 2.89 -0.61
N GLY A 50 -1.62 2.55 -1.04
CA GLY A 50 -0.59 3.48 -1.49
C GLY A 50 0.60 3.52 -0.54
N SER A 51 1.16 4.72 -0.35
CA SER A 51 2.32 4.93 0.51
C SER A 51 2.22 6.22 1.29
N GLN A 52 2.67 6.19 2.54
CA GLN A 52 2.92 7.39 3.33
C GLN A 52 4.34 7.87 3.02
N GLU A 53 4.44 9.14 2.64
CA GLU A 53 5.69 9.76 2.21
C GLU A 53 6.04 10.97 3.07
N SER A 54 7.30 11.02 3.50
CA SER A 54 7.81 12.09 4.38
C SER A 54 9.25 12.40 4.05
N TYR A 55 9.55 13.65 3.68
CA TYR A 55 10.94 14.10 3.54
C TYR A 55 11.58 14.28 4.92
N LEU A 56 12.78 13.74 5.06
CA LEU A 56 13.70 14.06 6.14
C LEU A 56 14.86 14.87 5.55
N VAL A 57 15.00 16.14 5.94
CA VAL A 57 16.08 17.03 5.49
C VAL A 57 16.71 17.70 6.70
N ASN A 58 18.02 17.56 6.86
CA ASN A 58 18.80 18.06 7.98
C ASN A 58 18.31 17.60 9.36
N GLY A 59 17.58 16.48 9.42
CA GLY A 59 16.94 15.96 10.65
C GLY A 59 15.55 16.54 10.94
N LYS A 60 15.02 17.43 10.09
CA LYS A 60 13.63 17.91 10.11
C LYS A 60 12.76 17.02 9.25
N GLU A 61 11.61 16.60 9.79
CA GLU A 61 10.59 15.84 9.06
C GLU A 61 9.48 16.78 8.56
N TYR A 62 9.11 16.67 7.28
CA TYR A 62 8.15 17.58 6.64
C TYR A 62 6.72 17.03 6.58
N ASN A 63 6.47 15.81 7.06
CA ASN A 63 5.12 15.22 7.15
C ASN A 63 4.85 14.50 8.49
N VAL A 64 5.21 15.14 9.61
CA VAL A 64 5.05 14.58 10.98
C VAL A 64 3.62 14.09 11.25
N TYR A 65 2.61 14.77 10.71
CA TYR A 65 1.19 14.45 10.94
C TYR A 65 0.54 13.64 9.81
N GLY A 66 1.28 13.29 8.75
CA GLY A 66 0.77 12.50 7.63
C GLY A 66 -0.30 13.19 6.77
N ASN A 67 -0.40 14.52 6.83
CA ASN A 67 -1.44 15.30 6.15
C ASN A 67 -0.89 16.32 5.13
N VAL A 68 0.42 16.30 4.87
CA VAL A 68 1.08 17.19 3.90
C VAL A 68 1.45 16.39 2.65
N SER A 69 0.97 16.83 1.48
CA SER A 69 1.32 16.17 0.21
C SER A 69 2.82 16.30 -0.08
N VAL A 70 3.37 15.37 -0.86
CA VAL A 70 4.79 15.41 -1.25
C VAL A 70 5.16 16.75 -1.88
N ASP A 71 4.35 17.28 -2.80
CA ASP A 71 4.66 18.55 -3.45
C ASP A 71 4.61 19.73 -2.46
N ALA A 72 3.68 19.73 -1.50
CA ALA A 72 3.67 20.75 -0.45
C ALA A 72 4.91 20.64 0.45
N GLN A 73 5.39 19.42 0.74
CA GLN A 73 6.66 19.23 1.46
C GLN A 73 7.85 19.79 0.68
N LYS A 74 7.91 19.59 -0.64
CA LYS A 74 8.97 20.15 -1.49
C LYS A 74 9.00 21.68 -1.39
N GLU A 75 7.84 22.33 -1.49
CA GLU A 75 7.76 23.78 -1.41
C GLU A 75 8.15 24.31 -0.02
N LEU A 76 7.86 23.57 1.06
CA LEU A 76 8.36 23.89 2.41
C LEU A 76 9.88 23.78 2.49
N ILE A 77 10.49 22.73 1.93
CA ILE A 77 11.95 22.57 1.90
C ILE A 77 12.60 23.70 1.11
N ILE A 78 12.04 24.03 -0.07
CA ILE A 78 12.55 25.10 -0.92
C ILE A 78 12.52 26.44 -0.20
N LYS A 79 11.42 26.72 0.53
CA LYS A 79 11.30 27.92 1.35
C LYS A 79 12.34 27.97 2.46
N ASP A 80 12.50 26.88 3.21
CA ASP A 80 13.49 26.82 4.30
C ASP A 80 14.92 27.02 3.78
N LEU A 81 15.27 26.40 2.64
CA LEU A 81 16.58 26.60 2.00
C LEU A 81 16.76 28.04 1.51
N SER A 82 15.70 28.67 1.00
CA SER A 82 15.76 30.07 0.59
C SER A 82 16.00 31.01 1.78
N GLU A 83 15.43 30.71 2.95
CA GLU A 83 15.66 31.45 4.20
C GLU A 83 17.11 31.30 4.71
N GLU A 84 17.77 30.18 4.40
CA GLU A 84 19.20 29.93 4.67
C GLU A 84 20.14 30.51 3.60
N GLY A 85 19.60 31.20 2.58
CA GLY A 85 20.38 31.92 1.56
C GLY A 85 20.69 31.13 0.29
N PHE A 86 20.11 29.95 0.09
CA PHE A 86 20.20 29.23 -1.17
C PHE A 86 19.31 29.88 -2.24
N THR A 87 19.72 29.79 -3.50
CA THR A 87 18.86 30.21 -4.61
C THR A 87 17.72 29.21 -4.82
N GLU A 88 16.60 29.67 -5.37
CA GLU A 88 15.46 28.79 -5.68
C GLU A 88 15.87 27.61 -6.59
N LYS A 89 16.78 27.86 -7.54
CA LYS A 89 17.32 26.84 -8.42
C LYS A 89 18.08 25.75 -7.64
N GLU A 90 19.00 26.14 -6.77
CA GLU A 90 19.77 25.20 -5.94
C GLU A 90 18.86 24.38 -5.02
N ALA A 91 17.85 25.03 -4.43
CA ALA A 91 16.89 24.38 -3.57
C ALA A 91 16.04 23.34 -4.32
N ARG A 92 15.57 23.66 -5.53
CA ARG A 92 14.82 22.72 -6.38
C ARG A 92 15.70 21.54 -6.80
N GLU A 93 16.91 21.80 -7.27
CA GLU A 93 17.87 20.76 -7.66
C GLU A 93 18.20 19.82 -6.48
N PHE A 94 18.36 20.36 -5.27
CA PHE A 94 18.58 19.57 -4.07
C PHE A 94 17.42 18.61 -3.78
N VAL A 95 16.18 19.13 -3.77
CA VAL A 95 14.98 18.32 -3.45
C VAL A 95 14.74 17.21 -4.48
N GLU A 96 15.00 17.49 -5.76
CA GLU A 96 14.87 16.50 -6.85
C GLU A 96 15.91 15.36 -6.77
N GLN A 97 17.09 15.64 -6.21
CA GLN A 97 18.17 14.67 -6.07
C GLN A 97 18.07 13.82 -4.79
N LEU A 98 17.12 14.11 -3.90
CA LEU A 98 16.98 13.36 -2.65
C LEU A 98 16.63 11.89 -2.95
N PRO A 99 17.40 10.93 -2.40
CA PRO A 99 17.12 9.52 -2.63
C PRO A 99 15.81 9.11 -1.97
N VAL A 100 15.07 8.20 -2.62
CA VAL A 100 13.91 7.54 -2.01
C VAL A 100 14.38 6.36 -1.16
N ARG A 101 13.80 6.24 0.02
CA ARG A 101 14.05 5.13 0.95
C ARG A 101 12.76 4.45 1.31
N GLU A 102 12.64 3.21 0.86
CA GLU A 102 11.53 2.35 1.24
C GLU A 102 11.77 1.80 2.65
N TRP A 103 10.84 2.08 3.55
CA TRP A 103 10.79 1.43 4.86
C TRP A 103 10.02 0.11 4.72
N ALA A 104 10.70 -0.99 5.02
CA ALA A 104 10.23 -2.34 4.73
C ALA A 104 9.06 -2.83 5.61
N ALA A 105 8.74 -2.16 6.72
CA ALA A 105 7.58 -2.50 7.53
C ALA A 105 6.37 -1.73 6.99
N GLU A 106 5.51 -2.41 6.24
CA GLU A 106 4.20 -1.89 5.83
C GLU A 106 3.44 -1.34 7.05
N SER A 107 3.00 -0.08 6.96
CA SER A 107 2.10 0.49 7.95
C SER A 107 0.69 0.01 7.64
N ARG A 108 0.11 -0.80 8.53
CA ARG A 108 -1.24 -1.31 8.35
C ARG A 108 -2.24 -0.32 8.91
N LEU A 109 -3.22 0.08 8.09
CA LEU A 109 -4.40 0.74 8.62
C LEU A 109 -5.16 -0.27 9.48
N ASP A 110 -5.55 0.14 10.69
CA ASP A 110 -6.51 -0.63 11.47
C ASP A 110 -7.87 -0.68 10.75
N HIS A 111 -8.79 -1.51 11.24
CA HIS A 111 -10.09 -1.69 10.59
C HIS A 111 -10.90 -0.38 10.47
N ASN A 112 -10.84 0.50 11.48
CA ASN A 112 -11.59 1.75 11.47
C ASN A 112 -11.02 2.71 10.45
N LYS A 113 -9.69 2.91 10.44
CA LYS A 113 -9.01 3.75 9.47
C LYS A 113 -9.13 3.22 8.06
N SER A 114 -9.12 1.89 7.88
CA SER A 114 -9.37 1.26 6.59
C SER A 114 -10.76 1.61 6.09
N ASN A 115 -11.79 1.51 6.94
CA ASN A 115 -13.16 1.88 6.56
C ASN A 115 -13.27 3.37 6.20
N GLU A 116 -12.75 4.26 7.04
CA GLU A 116 -12.75 5.71 6.76
C GLU A 116 -12.03 6.04 5.44
N TRP A 117 -10.93 5.34 5.15
CA TRP A 117 -10.22 5.50 3.89
C TRP A 117 -11.03 4.98 2.71
N LEU A 118 -11.65 3.80 2.83
CA LEU A 118 -12.47 3.20 1.78
C LEU A 118 -13.72 4.01 1.47
N ASP A 119 -14.31 4.68 2.46
CA ASP A 119 -15.45 5.58 2.26
C ASP A 119 -15.07 6.78 1.39
N LYS A 120 -13.83 7.25 1.50
CA LYS A 120 -13.27 8.31 0.64
C LYS A 120 -12.78 7.79 -0.71
N HIS A 121 -12.54 6.48 -0.83
CA HIS A 121 -11.94 5.84 -2.01
C HIS A 121 -12.78 4.64 -2.49
N PRO A 122 -14.06 4.83 -2.85
CA PRO A 122 -14.98 3.74 -3.14
C PRO A 122 -14.55 2.87 -4.33
N LYS A 123 -13.78 3.43 -5.27
CA LYS A 123 -13.24 2.70 -6.42
C LYS A 123 -12.32 1.55 -5.99
N PHE A 124 -11.45 1.78 -5.00
CA PHE A 124 -10.53 0.76 -4.49
C PHE A 124 -11.27 -0.38 -3.79
N LYS A 125 -12.37 -0.07 -3.10
CA LYS A 125 -13.25 -1.09 -2.52
C LYS A 125 -13.85 -2.00 -3.60
N GLN A 126 -14.34 -1.41 -4.69
CA GLN A 126 -14.91 -2.16 -5.81
C GLN A 126 -13.86 -3.04 -6.49
N GLU A 127 -12.68 -2.48 -6.78
CA GLU A 127 -11.56 -3.20 -7.36
C GLU A 127 -11.12 -4.39 -6.47
N ALA A 128 -11.00 -4.18 -5.16
CA ALA A 128 -10.64 -5.25 -4.22
C ALA A 128 -11.67 -6.39 -4.18
N LEU A 129 -12.96 -6.06 -4.22
CA LEU A 129 -14.04 -7.06 -4.27
C LEU A 129 -14.06 -7.83 -5.60
N GLU A 130 -13.75 -7.16 -6.72
CA GLU A 130 -13.64 -7.80 -8.02
C GLU A 130 -12.46 -8.78 -8.08
N VAL A 131 -11.30 -8.37 -7.53
CA VAL A 131 -10.13 -9.25 -7.38
C VAL A 131 -10.50 -10.49 -6.56
N LEU A 132 -11.16 -10.32 -5.41
CA LEU A 132 -11.60 -11.44 -4.59
C LEU A 132 -12.57 -12.36 -5.34
N LYS A 133 -13.54 -11.80 -6.07
CA LYS A 133 -14.50 -12.58 -6.86
C LYS A 133 -13.79 -13.43 -7.92
N ASN A 134 -12.82 -12.85 -8.64
CA ASN A 134 -12.07 -13.58 -9.66
C ASN A 134 -11.23 -14.71 -9.04
N ALA A 135 -10.59 -14.47 -7.89
CA ALA A 135 -9.87 -15.49 -7.16
C ALA A 135 -10.80 -16.63 -6.68
N LYS A 136 -12.04 -16.32 -6.25
CA LYS A 136 -13.06 -17.33 -5.91
C LYS A 136 -13.43 -18.20 -7.12
N ILE A 137 -13.70 -17.58 -8.27
CA ILE A 137 -14.05 -18.29 -9.50
C ILE A 137 -12.93 -19.26 -9.92
N GLU A 138 -11.67 -18.81 -9.85
CA GLU A 138 -10.54 -19.65 -10.24
C GLU A 138 -10.32 -20.81 -9.25
N ALA A 139 -10.48 -20.56 -7.95
CA ALA A 139 -10.45 -21.61 -6.94
C ALA A 139 -11.54 -22.68 -7.18
N GLU A 140 -12.78 -22.27 -7.44
CA GLU A 140 -13.90 -23.17 -7.75
C GLU A 140 -13.65 -24.02 -9.00
N LYS A 141 -13.06 -23.42 -10.04
CA LYS A 141 -12.70 -24.11 -11.27
C LYS A 141 -11.66 -25.21 -10.99
N GLN A 142 -10.60 -24.90 -10.24
CA GLN A 142 -9.56 -25.88 -9.89
C GLN A 142 -10.12 -27.05 -9.08
N ILE A 143 -11.05 -26.79 -8.15
CA ILE A 143 -11.72 -27.84 -7.38
C ILE A 143 -12.49 -28.77 -8.32
N ARG A 144 -13.34 -28.21 -9.20
CA ARG A 144 -14.14 -28.99 -10.14
C ARG A 144 -13.28 -29.84 -11.07
N GLU A 145 -12.17 -29.29 -11.57
CA GLU A 145 -11.23 -30.02 -12.42
C GLU A 145 -10.56 -31.19 -11.66
N SER A 146 -10.20 -30.98 -10.39
CA SER A 146 -9.62 -32.02 -9.54
C SER A 146 -10.60 -33.18 -9.28
N GLU A 147 -11.89 -32.88 -9.11
CA GLU A 147 -12.95 -33.87 -8.88
C GLU A 147 -13.24 -34.71 -10.14
N ILE A 148 -13.28 -34.05 -11.31
CA ILE A 148 -13.43 -34.72 -12.60
C ILE A 148 -12.25 -35.68 -12.84
N ASN A 149 -11.03 -35.24 -12.57
CA ASN A 149 -9.83 -36.06 -12.76
C ASN A 149 -9.74 -37.23 -11.79
N ARG A 150 -10.21 -37.06 -10.54
CA ARG A 150 -10.33 -38.17 -9.57
C ARG A 150 -11.37 -39.19 -10.00
N SER A 151 -12.48 -38.75 -10.58
CA SER A 151 -13.56 -39.64 -11.05
C SER A 151 -13.18 -40.44 -12.30
N LYS A 152 -12.30 -39.91 -13.16
CA LYS A 152 -11.77 -40.62 -14.34
C LYS A 152 -10.67 -41.64 -14.04
N ARG A 153 -10.11 -41.63 -12.82
CA ARG A 153 -9.04 -42.54 -12.37
C ARG A 153 -9.56 -43.71 -11.50
N LYS A 154 -10.86 -43.73 -11.20
CA LYS A 154 -11.56 -44.84 -10.54
C LYS A 154 -12.27 -45.67 -11.59
#